data_AF-A0A2T7TQJ4-F1
#
_entry.id   AF-A0A2T7TQJ4-F1
#
_cell.length_a   1.000
_cell.length_b   1.000
_cell.length_c   1.000
_cell.angle_alpha   90.00
_cell.angle_beta   90.00
_cell.angle_gamma   90.00
#
_symmetry.space_group_name_H-M   'P 1'
#
loop_
_entity.id
_entity.type
_entity.pdbx_description
1 polymer ?
#
loop_
_entity_poly.entity_id
_entity_poly.type
_entity_poly.pdbx_seq_one_letter_code
_entity_poly.pdbx_strand_id
1 'polypeptide(L)'
;MDVQSLIAKRIAQELRDGMLVNLGIGIPTLVANFVPEGIHVFFQSENGLIGTGPVPEPGMALPWLTDAGGRPVTALPGASTFDSAMSFGLIRGGHLDLTVLGGLQVDQHGRLANWMVPGKMVPGMGGAMDLVAGAKRV
;
A
#
# COMPACT_ATOMS: atom_id res chain seq x y z
N MET A 1 -10.13 -20.92 2.12
CA MET A 1 -9.67 -19.55 1.82
C MET A 1 -10.90 -18.68 1.82
N ASP A 2 -10.92 -17.62 2.63
CA ASP A 2 -12.03 -16.67 2.66
C ASP A 2 -12.01 -15.75 1.41
N VAL A 3 -13.08 -14.97 1.23
CA VAL A 3 -13.27 -14.09 0.06
C VAL A 3 -12.16 -13.03 -0.05
N GLN A 4 -11.72 -12.44 1.06
CA GLN A 4 -10.68 -11.41 1.03
C GLN A 4 -9.33 -12.00 0.63
N SER A 5 -8.98 -13.16 1.19
CA SER A 5 -7.77 -13.90 0.81
C SER A 5 -7.77 -14.32 -0.67
N LEU A 6 -8.93 -14.72 -1.22
CA LEU A 6 -9.06 -15.05 -2.64
C LEU A 6 -8.76 -13.83 -3.52
N ILE A 7 -9.32 -12.67 -3.18
CA ILE A 7 -9.09 -11.41 -3.91
C ILE A 7 -7.61 -11.02 -3.81
N ALA A 8 -7.03 -11.02 -2.62
CA ALA A 8 -5.63 -10.67 -2.41
C ALA A 8 -4.68 -11.61 -3.18
N LYS A 9 -4.94 -12.91 -3.17
CA LYS A 9 -4.16 -13.90 -3.94
C LYS A 9 -4.24 -13.65 -5.45
N ARG A 10 -5.41 -13.24 -5.97
CA ARG A 10 -5.54 -12.86 -7.38
C ARG A 10 -4.77 -11.58 -7.70
N ILE A 11 -4.85 -10.57 -6.85
CA ILE A 11 -4.10 -9.32 -7.03
C ILE A 11 -2.59 -9.57 -7.02
N ALA A 12 -2.10 -10.48 -6.18
CA ALA A 12 -0.67 -10.81 -6.11
C ALA A 12 -0.09 -11.34 -7.44
N GLN A 13 -0.93 -11.85 -8.35
CA GLN A 13 -0.51 -12.25 -9.70
C GLN A 13 -0.23 -11.05 -10.64
N GLU A 14 -0.61 -9.84 -10.25
CA GLU A 14 -0.27 -8.61 -10.98
C GLU A 14 1.13 -8.09 -10.63
N LEU A 15 1.75 -8.62 -9.58
CA LEU A 15 3.10 -8.28 -9.16
C LEU A 15 4.14 -8.85 -10.12
N ARG A 16 5.22 -8.11 -10.30
CA ARG A 16 6.40 -8.52 -11.07
C ARG A 16 7.66 -8.24 -10.28
N ASP A 17 8.70 -9.00 -10.57
CA ASP A 17 10.01 -8.82 -9.97
C ASP A 17 10.52 -7.39 -10.15
N GLY A 18 11.08 -6.82 -9.08
CA GLY A 18 11.63 -5.47 -9.01
C GLY A 18 10.61 -4.35 -8.84
N MET A 19 9.30 -4.62 -8.79
CA MET A 19 8.30 -3.55 -8.67
C MET A 19 8.37 -2.80 -7.34
N LEU A 20 8.18 -1.48 -7.41
CA LEU A 20 7.87 -0.64 -6.25
C LEU A 20 6.34 -0.46 -6.13
N VAL A 21 5.78 -0.95 -5.02
CA VAL A 21 4.33 -1.11 -4.84
C VAL A 21 3.85 -0.40 -3.59
N ASN A 22 2.72 0.32 -3.67
CA ASN A 22 1.99 0.80 -2.51
C ASN A 22 0.71 -0.03 -2.31
N LEU A 23 0.43 -0.41 -1.05
CA LEU A 23 -0.74 -1.19 -0.67
C LEU A 23 -1.61 -0.42 0.31
N GLY A 24 -2.84 -0.09 -0.09
CA GLY A 24 -3.84 0.51 0.78
C GLY A 24 -4.30 -0.43 1.92
N ILE A 25 -4.89 0.16 2.95
CA ILE A 25 -5.37 -0.59 4.12
C ILE A 25 -6.50 -1.56 3.72
N GLY A 26 -6.52 -2.75 4.34
CA GLY A 26 -7.56 -3.77 4.14
C GLY A 26 -7.08 -4.91 3.24
N ILE A 27 -7.91 -5.31 2.27
CA ILE A 27 -7.56 -6.36 1.30
C ILE A 27 -6.20 -6.11 0.61
N PRO A 28 -5.83 -4.87 0.20
CA PRO A 28 -4.55 -4.67 -0.46
C PRO A 28 -3.36 -5.04 0.42
N THR A 29 -3.37 -4.74 1.73
CA THR A 29 -2.28 -5.17 2.63
C THR A 29 -2.11 -6.69 2.73
N LEU A 30 -3.15 -7.49 2.46
CA LEU A 30 -3.05 -8.96 2.44
C LEU A 30 -2.25 -9.46 1.22
N VAL A 31 -2.11 -8.66 0.16
CA VAL A 31 -1.37 -9.02 -1.06
C VAL A 31 0.08 -9.37 -0.76
N ALA A 32 0.70 -8.69 0.22
CA ALA A 32 2.07 -8.96 0.64
C ALA A 32 2.30 -10.41 1.12
N ASN A 33 1.25 -11.09 1.62
CA ASN A 33 1.33 -12.48 2.08
C ASN A 33 1.27 -13.50 0.93
N PHE A 34 0.99 -13.05 -0.30
CA PHE A 34 0.79 -13.91 -1.47
C PHE A 34 1.75 -13.60 -2.61
N VAL A 35 2.83 -12.85 -2.33
CA VAL A 35 3.90 -12.59 -3.31
C VAL A 35 4.42 -13.94 -3.83
N PRO A 36 4.40 -14.18 -5.16
CA PRO A 36 4.89 -15.42 -5.74
C PRO A 36 6.35 -15.71 -5.35
N GLU A 37 6.68 -16.98 -5.20
CA GLU A 37 8.07 -17.39 -5.02
C GLU A 37 8.92 -16.99 -6.23
N GLY A 38 10.17 -16.58 -5.97
CA GLY A 38 11.13 -16.23 -7.01
C GLY A 38 11.01 -14.80 -7.56
N ILE A 39 10.14 -13.95 -6.99
CA ILE A 39 10.14 -12.51 -7.28
C ILE A 39 10.35 -11.68 -6.01
N HIS A 40 11.01 -10.54 -6.17
CA HIS A 40 11.25 -9.56 -5.12
C HIS A 40 10.46 -8.29 -5.43
N VAL A 41 9.69 -7.82 -4.46
CA VAL A 41 8.87 -6.61 -4.57
C VAL A 41 9.20 -5.70 -3.40
N PHE A 42 9.31 -4.40 -3.65
CA PHE A 42 9.49 -3.40 -2.61
C PHE A 42 8.16 -2.76 -2.28
N PHE A 43 7.77 -2.81 -1.00
CA PHE A 43 6.58 -2.12 -0.52
C PHE A 43 6.94 -0.74 0.00
N GLN A 44 6.24 0.27 -0.51
CA GLN A 44 6.31 1.66 -0.08
C GLN A 44 5.14 1.97 0.87
N SER A 45 5.44 2.71 1.93
CA SER A 45 4.46 3.27 2.86
C SER A 45 4.49 4.79 2.78
N GLU A 46 3.31 5.41 2.64
CA GLU A 46 3.17 6.85 2.39
C GLU A 46 3.72 7.73 3.52
N ASN A 47 3.84 7.18 4.73
CA ASN A 47 4.44 7.84 5.88
C ASN A 47 5.99 7.83 5.90
N GLY A 48 6.64 7.38 4.82
CA GLY A 48 8.08 7.61 4.62
C GLY A 48 8.98 6.38 4.72
N LEU A 49 8.55 5.24 4.18
CA LEU A 49 9.32 3.99 4.20
C LEU A 49 9.25 3.28 2.84
N ILE A 50 10.37 2.79 2.33
CA ILE A 50 10.43 1.74 1.29
C ILE A 50 11.11 0.53 1.89
N GLY A 51 10.59 -0.67 1.57
CA GLY A 51 11.08 -1.93 2.14
C GLY A 51 10.38 -2.30 3.44
N THR A 52 9.08 -2.01 3.55
CA THR A 52 8.25 -2.43 4.68
C THR A 52 8.27 -3.95 4.81
N GLY A 53 8.58 -4.44 6.00
CA GLY A 53 8.56 -5.86 6.35
C GLY A 53 7.28 -6.27 7.08
N PRO A 54 7.20 -7.53 7.55
CA PRO A 54 6.05 -8.03 8.29
C PRO A 54 5.87 -7.32 9.65
N VAL A 55 4.74 -7.60 10.29
CA VAL A 55 4.47 -7.21 11.68
C VAL A 55 5.61 -7.73 12.58
N PRO A 56 6.16 -6.92 13.49
CA PRO A 56 7.24 -7.35 14.37
C PRO A 56 6.79 -8.43 15.35
N GLU A 57 7.71 -9.32 15.71
CA GLU A 57 7.52 -10.27 16.81
C GLU A 57 7.19 -9.56 18.13
N PRO A 58 6.46 -10.21 19.06
CA PRO A 58 6.14 -9.63 20.36
C PRO A 58 7.38 -9.07 21.07
N GLY A 59 7.33 -7.79 21.44
CA GLY A 59 8.43 -7.07 22.11
C GLY A 59 9.48 -6.45 21.18
N MET A 60 9.41 -6.67 19.86
CA MET A 60 10.33 -6.10 18.87
C MET A 60 9.77 -4.86 18.14
N ALA A 61 8.58 -4.39 18.54
CA ALA A 61 7.96 -3.21 17.93
C ALA A 61 8.71 -1.93 18.29
N LEU A 62 9.02 -1.12 17.28
CA LEU A 62 9.59 0.22 17.47
C LEU A 62 8.46 1.27 17.43
N PRO A 63 8.34 2.16 18.43
CA PRO A 63 7.24 3.13 18.49
C PRO A 63 7.12 4.08 17.29
N TRP A 64 8.23 4.32 16.59
CA TRP A 64 8.32 5.24 15.46
C TRP A 64 8.30 4.53 14.09
N LEU A 65 8.21 3.20 14.06
CA LEU A 65 8.21 2.42 12.82
C LEU A 65 6.83 1.79 12.61
N THR A 66 5.99 2.50 11.87
CA THR A 66 4.63 2.11 11.56
C THR A 66 4.34 2.12 10.06
N ASP A 67 3.28 1.45 9.64
CA ASP A 67 2.68 1.66 8.32
C ASP A 67 1.81 2.92 8.28
N ALA A 68 1.26 3.23 7.10
CA ALA A 68 0.30 4.30 6.86
C ALA A 68 -0.96 4.23 7.76
N GLY A 69 -1.32 3.04 8.26
CA GLY A 69 -2.43 2.82 9.17
C GLY A 69 -2.07 2.96 10.65
N GLY A 70 -0.82 3.31 10.98
CA GLY A 70 -0.32 3.41 12.34
C GLY A 70 -0.03 2.05 13.01
N ARG A 71 -0.03 0.96 12.25
CA ARG A 71 0.28 -0.39 12.78
C ARG A 71 1.80 -0.60 12.81
N PRO A 72 2.35 -1.25 13.84
CA PRO A 72 3.79 -1.54 13.90
C PRO A 72 4.23 -2.42 12.72
N VAL A 73 5.38 -2.08 12.14
CA VAL A 73 6.01 -2.84 11.06
C VAL A 73 7.50 -3.03 11.32
N THR A 74 8.12 -3.94 10.57
CA THR A 74 9.57 -4.08 10.47
C THR A 74 10.09 -3.41 9.19
N ALA A 75 11.40 -3.28 9.09
CA ALA A 75 12.09 -2.82 7.88
C ALA A 75 13.00 -3.94 7.36
N LEU A 76 12.88 -4.28 6.08
CA LEU A 76 13.69 -5.31 5.44
C LEU A 76 15.12 -4.79 5.15
N PRO A 77 16.11 -5.68 4.97
CA PRO A 77 17.44 -5.27 4.50
C PRO A 77 17.35 -4.44 3.21
N GLY A 78 18.01 -3.28 3.17
CA GLY A 78 17.92 -2.33 2.06
C GLY A 78 16.75 -1.34 2.14
N ALA A 79 15.94 -1.40 3.22
CA ALA A 79 14.91 -0.40 3.47
C ALA A 79 15.48 1.00 3.63
N SER A 80 14.68 2.00 3.25
CA SER A 80 15.05 3.41 3.31
C SER A 80 13.89 4.22 3.88
N THR A 81 14.21 5.17 4.77
CA THR A 81 13.25 6.11 5.33
C THR A 81 13.48 7.52 4.78
N PHE A 82 12.41 8.31 4.70
CA PHE A 82 12.43 9.67 4.17
C PHE A 82 11.23 10.46 4.71
N ASP A 83 11.27 11.78 4.57
CA ASP A 83 10.16 12.63 5.01
C ASP A 83 8.92 12.50 4.10
N SER A 84 7.78 13.01 4.57
CA SER A 84 6.51 12.94 3.83
C SER A 84 6.58 13.69 2.49
N ALA A 85 7.37 14.77 2.39
CA ALA A 85 7.49 15.54 1.15
C ALA A 85 8.16 14.70 0.06
N MET A 86 9.25 13.99 0.41
CA MET A 86 9.92 13.03 -0.46
C MET A 86 9.01 11.84 -0.79
N SER A 87 8.27 11.32 0.21
CA SER A 87 7.32 10.22 0.01
C SER A 87 6.28 10.54 -1.06
N PHE A 88 5.59 11.68 -0.91
CA PHE A 88 4.62 12.13 -1.90
C PHE A 88 5.27 12.65 -3.20
N GLY A 89 6.54 13.05 -3.15
CA GLY A 89 7.36 13.33 -4.34
C GLY A 89 7.58 12.08 -5.18
N LEU A 90 7.89 10.94 -4.55
CA LEU A 90 8.01 9.64 -5.22
C LEU A 90 6.66 9.19 -5.81
N ILE A 91 5.59 9.31 -5.02
CA ILE A 91 4.24 8.94 -5.45
C ILE A 91 3.80 9.78 -6.65
N ARG A 92 3.72 11.11 -6.50
CA ARG A 92 3.26 12.02 -7.56
C ARG A 92 4.22 12.08 -8.76
N GLY A 93 5.50 11.79 -8.55
CA GLY A 93 6.51 11.75 -9.60
C GLY A 93 6.43 10.53 -10.51
N GLY A 94 5.50 9.59 -10.28
CA GLY A 94 5.36 8.40 -11.12
C GLY A 94 6.38 7.31 -10.84
N HIS A 95 6.96 7.29 -9.64
CA HIS A 95 7.98 6.30 -9.28
C HIS A 95 7.39 4.97 -8.76
N LEU A 96 6.11 4.94 -8.38
CA LEU A 96 5.41 3.70 -8.05
C LEU A 96 4.99 2.95 -9.33
N ASP A 97 5.35 1.67 -9.41
CA ASP A 97 4.96 0.82 -10.53
C ASP A 97 3.50 0.36 -10.43
N LEU A 98 3.02 0.14 -9.21
CA LEU A 98 1.67 -0.29 -8.91
C LEU A 98 1.20 0.29 -7.57
N THR A 99 -0.05 0.72 -7.51
CA THR A 99 -0.77 0.90 -6.25
C THR A 99 -1.99 0.01 -6.23
N VAL A 100 -2.36 -0.52 -5.07
CA VAL A 100 -3.60 -1.31 -4.90
C VAL A 100 -4.44 -0.67 -3.81
N LEU A 101 -5.67 -0.29 -4.14
CA LEU A 101 -6.57 0.44 -3.25
C LEU A 101 -7.90 -0.28 -3.07
N GLY A 102 -8.49 -0.10 -1.89
CA GLY A 102 -9.91 -0.39 -1.68
C GLY A 102 -10.79 0.65 -2.37
N GLY A 103 -11.99 0.24 -2.77
CA GLY A 103 -13.01 1.11 -3.35
C GLY A 103 -14.38 0.85 -2.75
N LEU A 104 -15.15 1.92 -2.54
CA LEU A 104 -16.58 1.81 -2.23
C LEU A 104 -17.37 1.61 -3.53
N GLN A 105 -16.99 2.35 -4.57
CA GLN A 105 -17.55 2.26 -5.91
C GLN A 105 -16.47 2.54 -6.95
N VAL A 106 -16.56 1.87 -8.09
CA VAL A 106 -15.76 2.13 -9.29
C VAL A 106 -16.73 2.18 -10.49
N ASP A 107 -16.67 3.24 -11.30
CA ASP A 107 -17.50 3.34 -12.51
C ASP A 107 -16.83 2.66 -13.72
N GLN A 108 -17.58 2.52 -14.82
CA GLN A 108 -17.10 1.89 -16.06
C GLN A 108 -15.94 2.64 -16.75
N HIS A 109 -15.68 3.90 -16.37
CA HIS A 109 -14.59 4.71 -16.90
C HIS A 109 -13.36 4.69 -15.97
N GLY A 110 -13.40 3.92 -14.88
CA GLY A 110 -12.33 3.84 -13.89
C GLY A 110 -12.33 4.96 -12.84
N ARG A 111 -13.45 5.68 -12.65
CA ARG A 111 -13.55 6.65 -11.55
C ARG A 111 -13.72 5.92 -10.22
N LEU A 112 -12.83 6.21 -9.28
CA LEU A 112 -12.82 5.61 -7.94
C LEU A 112 -13.48 6.54 -6.90
N ALA A 113 -14.38 5.99 -6.09
CA ALA A 113 -14.87 6.61 -4.87
C ALA A 113 -14.52 5.73 -3.66
N ASN A 114 -13.69 6.22 -2.74
CA ASN A 114 -13.19 5.41 -1.63
C ASN A 114 -12.96 6.12 -0.29
N TRP A 115 -13.29 7.41 -0.16
CA TRP A 115 -12.87 8.21 1.01
C TRP A 115 -14.00 8.95 1.75
N MET A 116 -15.20 9.08 1.17
CA MET A 116 -16.31 9.79 1.80
C MET A 116 -17.65 9.15 1.45
N VAL A 117 -18.54 9.06 2.45
CA VAL A 117 -19.97 8.84 2.26
C VAL A 117 -20.71 9.99 2.95
N PRO A 118 -21.40 10.88 2.21
CA PRO A 118 -22.09 12.02 2.81
C PRO A 118 -23.02 11.61 3.96
N GLY A 119 -22.94 12.33 5.08
CA GLY A 119 -23.73 12.03 6.29
C GLY A 119 -23.19 10.89 7.16
N LYS A 120 -22.06 10.27 6.79
CA LYS A 120 -21.34 9.31 7.63
C LYS A 120 -19.93 9.83 7.96
N MET A 121 -19.46 9.54 9.16
CA MET A 121 -18.09 9.81 9.54
C MET A 121 -17.18 8.78 8.87
N VAL A 122 -16.29 9.26 8.00
CA VAL A 122 -15.25 8.47 7.34
C VAL A 122 -13.94 9.26 7.53
N PRO A 123 -12.84 8.62 7.96
CA PRO A 123 -11.53 9.28 7.96
C PRO A 123 -11.22 9.75 6.54
N GLY A 124 -10.72 10.98 6.39
CA GLY A 124 -10.56 11.64 5.10
C GLY A 124 -9.67 10.88 4.09
N MET A 125 -9.39 11.51 2.96
CA MET A 125 -8.75 10.83 1.82
C MET A 125 -7.34 10.27 2.04
N GLY A 126 -6.63 10.71 3.09
CA GLY A 126 -5.23 10.31 3.31
C GLY A 126 -4.37 10.55 2.06
N GLY A 127 -3.47 9.62 1.74
CA GLY A 127 -2.70 9.64 0.49
C GLY A 127 -3.43 9.11 -0.75
N ALA A 128 -4.71 8.72 -0.66
CA ALA A 128 -5.38 8.00 -1.75
C ALA A 128 -5.45 8.80 -3.06
N MET A 129 -5.65 10.13 -3.00
CA MET A 129 -5.71 10.98 -4.19
C MET A 129 -4.37 11.06 -4.91
N ASP A 130 -3.27 11.17 -4.18
CA ASP A 130 -1.91 11.17 -4.75
C ASP A 130 -1.56 9.82 -5.36
N LEU A 131 -1.94 8.72 -4.70
CA LEU A 131 -1.67 7.36 -5.18
C LEU A 131 -2.37 7.09 -6.52
N VAL A 132 -3.66 7.41 -6.65
CA VAL A 132 -4.39 7.19 -7.91
C VAL A 132 -3.92 8.09 -9.04
N ALA A 133 -3.42 9.28 -8.72
CA ALA A 133 -2.93 10.23 -9.72
C ALA A 133 -1.47 9.96 -10.13
N GLY A 134 -0.67 9.41 -9.22
CA GLY A 134 0.77 9.30 -9.38
C GLY A 134 1.26 7.92 -9.81
N ALA A 135 0.66 6.82 -9.35
CA ALA A 135 1.15 5.49 -9.68
C ALA A 135 1.02 5.19 -11.19
N LYS A 136 1.99 4.46 -11.76
CA LYS A 136 1.94 4.04 -13.18
C LYS A 136 0.75 3.13 -13.48
N ARG A 137 0.28 2.39 -12.48
CA ARG A 137 -0.90 1.53 -12.53
C ARG A 137 -1.63 1.55 -11.19
N VAL A 138 -2.95 1.60 -11.25
CA VAL A 138 -3.90 1.57 -10.12
C VAL A 138 -4.81 0.36 -10.29
#